data_AF-A0A959FW24-F1
#
_entry.id   AF-A0A959FW24-F1
#
_cell.length_a   1.000
_cell.length_b   1.000
_cell.length_c   1.000
_cell.angle_alpha   90.00
_cell.angle_beta   90.00
_cell.angle_gamma   90.00
#
_symmetry.space_group_name_H-M   'P 1'
#
loop_
_entity.id
_entity.type
_entity.pdbx_description
1 polymer ?
#
loop_
_entity_poly.entity_id
_entity_poly.type
_entity_poly.pdbx_seq_one_letter_code
_entity_poly.pdbx_strand_id
1 'polypeptide(L)'
;MELNININDVSETAFLTLQCHALDAQSRQPILNDRSALQTLNQLKHYFSKSGSALHQRLLENRVQPNLVTHTPLRAKQYDHYIRTFLEGYPTASVVNIGCGLDHRFERIDNGQFQFYDLDLPDIMNIKKQLFPPQGRYHQIAQSVFELDWLEQINSERVILVAEGVFMYCAEADVKSLLLALQARFQQPELVFEVFNSKWLQG
;
A
#
# COMPACT_ATOMS: atom_id res chain seq x y z
N MET A 1 -4.54 -13.31 19.88
CA MET A 1 -3.17 -12.89 19.57
C MET A 1 -3.05 -11.45 20.00
N GLU A 2 -2.18 -11.14 20.95
CA GLU A 2 -1.93 -9.74 21.36
C GLU A 2 -1.05 -9.09 20.29
N LEU A 3 -1.53 -8.01 19.67
CA LEU A 3 -0.73 -7.20 18.75
C LEU A 3 0.37 -6.50 19.55
N ASN A 4 1.61 -6.58 19.07
CA ASN A 4 2.76 -5.87 19.63
C ASN A 4 3.25 -4.84 18.60
N ILE A 5 2.45 -3.79 18.39
CA ILE A 5 2.72 -2.72 17.44
C ILE A 5 3.53 -1.64 18.17
N ASN A 6 4.74 -1.34 17.68
CA ASN A 6 5.51 -0.21 18.21
C ASN A 6 4.83 1.10 17.79
N ILE A 7 4.78 2.01 18.76
CA ILE A 7 3.88 3.16 18.81
C ILE A 7 4.18 4.20 17.74
N ASN A 8 5.43 4.30 17.26
CA ASN A 8 5.86 5.28 16.27
C ASN A 8 5.76 4.79 14.81
N ASP A 9 5.47 3.49 14.62
CA ASP A 9 5.62 2.81 13.33
C ASP A 9 4.39 3.00 12.41
N VAL A 10 3.26 3.41 12.99
CA VAL A 10 2.02 3.66 12.22
C VAL A 10 2.10 5.04 11.59
N SER A 11 2.43 5.08 10.28
CA SER A 11 2.30 6.30 9.49
C SER A 11 0.86 6.81 9.53
N GLU A 12 0.66 8.09 9.91
CA GLU A 12 -0.68 8.71 9.94
C GLU A 12 -1.37 8.62 8.58
N THR A 13 -0.61 8.77 7.50
CA THR A 13 -1.09 8.65 6.13
C THR A 13 -1.55 7.22 5.82
N ALA A 14 -0.80 6.19 6.25
CA ALA A 14 -1.21 4.79 6.05
C ALA A 14 -2.49 4.47 6.82
N PHE A 15 -2.60 4.96 8.06
CA PHE A 15 -3.81 4.77 8.86
C PHE A 15 -5.01 5.53 8.29
N LEU A 16 -4.82 6.74 7.79
CA LEU A 16 -5.85 7.53 7.10
C LEU A 16 -6.38 6.79 5.87
N THR A 17 -5.50 6.25 5.03
CA THR A 17 -5.89 5.46 3.85
C THR A 17 -6.70 4.22 4.24
N LEU A 18 -6.26 3.49 5.27
CA LEU A 18 -7.00 2.36 5.83
C LEU A 18 -8.39 2.79 6.32
N GLN A 19 -8.49 3.93 7.02
CA GLN A 19 -9.77 4.48 7.47
C GLN A 19 -10.71 4.81 6.30
N CYS A 20 -10.20 5.45 5.24
CA CYS A 20 -11.00 5.74 4.05
C CYS A 20 -11.58 4.46 3.42
N HIS A 21 -10.77 3.42 3.24
CA HIS A 21 -11.22 2.13 2.68
C HIS A 21 -12.26 1.44 3.57
N ALA A 22 -12.04 1.46 4.88
CA ALA A 22 -12.98 0.88 5.84
C ALA A 22 -14.33 1.62 5.87
N LEU A 23 -14.30 2.96 5.84
CA LEU A 23 -15.51 3.79 5.80
C LEU A 23 -16.27 3.60 4.48
N ASP A 24 -15.57 3.48 3.35
CA ASP A 24 -16.17 3.10 2.07
C ASP A 24 -16.87 1.74 2.15
N ALA A 25 -16.20 0.72 2.68
CA ALA A 25 -16.76 -0.61 2.84
C ALA A 25 -18.01 -0.65 3.77
N GLN A 26 -18.11 0.28 4.72
CA GLN A 26 -19.29 0.43 5.58
C GLN A 26 -20.45 1.19 4.91
N SER A 27 -20.19 1.89 3.80
CA SER A 27 -21.20 2.68 3.12
C SER A 27 -22.26 1.81 2.43
N ARG A 28 -23.40 2.42 2.09
CA ARG A 28 -24.50 1.73 1.40
C ARG A 28 -24.14 1.31 -0.03
N GLN A 29 -23.25 2.04 -0.68
CA GLN A 29 -22.83 1.83 -2.07
C GLN A 29 -21.29 1.96 -2.14
N PRO A 30 -20.55 0.94 -1.68
CA PRO A 30 -19.10 1.01 -1.60
C PRO A 30 -18.46 1.05 -3.00
N ILE A 31 -17.41 1.86 -3.14
CA ILE A 31 -16.63 2.03 -4.38
C ILE A 31 -15.65 0.86 -4.54
N LEU A 32 -14.83 0.63 -3.51
CA LEU A 32 -13.80 -0.41 -3.45
C LEU A 32 -14.28 -1.62 -2.66
N ASN A 33 -15.11 -1.41 -1.63
CA ASN A 33 -15.67 -2.44 -0.76
C ASN A 33 -14.59 -3.33 -0.10
N ASP A 34 -13.49 -2.72 0.35
CA ASP A 34 -12.40 -3.42 1.02
C ASP A 34 -12.78 -3.85 2.44
N ARG A 35 -13.30 -5.08 2.56
CA ARG A 35 -13.72 -5.67 3.84
C ARG A 35 -12.56 -5.99 4.75
N SER A 36 -11.39 -6.27 4.20
CA SER A 36 -10.18 -6.60 4.95
C SER A 36 -9.63 -5.35 5.61
N ALA A 37 -9.64 -4.20 4.92
CA ALA A 37 -9.36 -2.89 5.52
C ALA A 37 -10.28 -2.58 6.70
N LEU A 38 -11.58 -2.89 6.60
CA LEU A 38 -12.53 -2.71 7.70
C LEU A 38 -12.19 -3.61 8.91
N GLN A 39 -11.85 -4.88 8.67
CA GLN A 39 -11.46 -5.79 9.73
C GLN A 39 -10.19 -5.31 10.44
N THR A 40 -9.16 -4.95 9.66
CA THR A 40 -7.89 -4.42 10.17
C THR A 40 -8.09 -3.13 10.96
N LEU A 41 -8.93 -2.20 10.48
CA LEU A 41 -9.24 -0.98 11.21
C LEU A 41 -9.87 -1.28 12.57
N ASN A 42 -10.81 -2.23 12.64
CA ASN A 42 -11.46 -2.60 13.90
C ASN A 42 -10.46 -3.20 14.90
N GLN A 43 -9.53 -4.04 14.43
CA GLN A 43 -8.46 -4.61 15.26
C GLN A 43 -7.53 -3.51 15.80
N LEU A 44 -7.09 -2.59 14.93
CA LEU A 44 -6.25 -1.47 15.33
C LEU A 44 -6.96 -0.52 16.30
N LYS A 45 -8.25 -0.20 16.06
CA LYS A 45 -9.04 0.61 16.99
C LYS A 45 -9.14 -0.03 18.37
N HIS A 46 -9.37 -1.34 18.43
CA HIS A 46 -9.39 -2.09 19.68
C HIS A 46 -8.04 -2.01 20.40
N TYR A 47 -6.93 -2.21 19.68
CA TYR A 47 -5.59 -2.08 20.24
C TYR A 47 -5.30 -0.66 20.75
N PHE A 48 -5.57 0.36 19.94
CA PHE A 48 -5.34 1.77 20.29
C PHE A 48 -6.15 2.22 21.50
N SER A 49 -7.41 1.77 21.64
CA SER A 49 -8.24 2.13 22.80
C SER A 49 -7.69 1.66 24.14
N LYS A 50 -6.83 0.62 24.13
CA LYS A 50 -6.15 0.10 25.31
C LYS A 50 -4.75 0.69 25.49
N SER A 51 -4.29 1.49 24.53
CA SER A 51 -2.96 2.08 24.54
C SER A 51 -2.94 3.41 25.29
N GLY A 52 -1.92 3.61 26.12
CA GLY A 52 -1.63 4.90 26.76
C GLY A 52 -0.94 5.93 25.85
N SER A 53 -0.73 5.62 24.57
CA SER A 53 -0.06 6.53 23.63
C SER A 53 -0.96 7.68 23.19
N ALA A 54 -0.45 8.91 23.33
CA ALA A 54 -1.12 10.11 22.80
C ALA A 54 -1.31 10.06 21.28
N LEU A 55 -0.36 9.46 20.54
CA LEU A 55 -0.48 9.29 19.08
C LEU A 55 -1.66 8.38 18.74
N HIS A 56 -1.83 7.27 19.46
CA HIS A 56 -2.95 6.35 19.23
C HIS A 56 -4.30 7.00 19.52
N GLN A 57 -4.40 7.79 20.61
CA GLN A 57 -5.62 8.54 20.91
C GLN A 57 -5.91 9.57 19.81
N ARG A 58 -4.90 10.29 19.33
CA ARG A 58 -5.03 11.21 18.19
C ARG A 58 -5.53 10.50 16.93
N LEU A 59 -4.99 9.32 16.62
CA LEU A 59 -5.42 8.53 15.45
C LEU A 59 -6.88 8.05 15.58
N LEU A 60 -7.33 7.70 16.79
CA LEU A 60 -8.73 7.32 17.06
C LEU A 60 -9.70 8.49 16.89
N GLU A 61 -9.30 9.67 17.33
CA GLU A 61 -10.11 10.90 17.27
C GLU A 61 -10.10 11.57 15.90
N ASN A 62 -9.15 11.20 15.03
CA ASN A 62 -8.94 11.84 13.74
C ASN A 62 -10.20 11.71 12.86
N ARG A 63 -10.72 12.86 12.42
CA ARG A 63 -11.87 12.91 11.53
C ARG A 63 -11.40 12.86 10.09
N VAL A 64 -11.81 11.82 9.38
CA VAL A 64 -11.56 11.71 7.94
C VAL A 64 -12.47 12.69 7.19
N GLN A 65 -11.88 13.47 6.30
CA GLN A 65 -12.63 14.37 5.44
C GLN A 65 -13.51 13.55 4.46
N PRO A 66 -14.80 13.89 4.27
CA PRO A 66 -15.70 13.11 3.41
C PRO A 66 -15.19 12.89 1.99
N ASN A 67 -14.50 13.88 1.41
CA ASN A 67 -13.93 13.77 0.07
C ASN A 67 -12.85 12.69 -0.01
N LEU A 68 -12.03 12.51 1.04
CA LEU A 68 -11.01 11.45 1.07
C LEU A 68 -11.65 10.06 1.12
N VAL A 69 -12.76 9.90 1.83
CA VAL A 69 -13.53 8.65 1.86
C VAL A 69 -14.06 8.26 0.48
N THR A 70 -14.18 9.21 -0.45
CA THR A 70 -14.58 8.95 -1.85
C THR A 70 -13.36 8.78 -2.76
N HIS A 71 -12.40 9.71 -2.71
CA HIS A 71 -11.28 9.73 -3.63
C HIS A 71 -10.26 8.62 -3.39
N THR A 72 -9.98 8.29 -2.12
CA THR A 72 -8.98 7.26 -1.79
C THR A 72 -9.41 5.87 -2.29
N PRO A 73 -10.64 5.36 -2.03
CA PRO A 73 -11.09 4.09 -2.59
C PRO A 73 -11.24 4.11 -4.12
N LEU A 74 -11.66 5.24 -4.71
CA LEU A 74 -11.74 5.38 -6.16
C LEU A 74 -10.37 5.26 -6.82
N ARG A 75 -9.35 5.90 -6.22
CA ARG A 75 -7.97 5.80 -6.66
C ARG A 75 -7.47 4.36 -6.56
N ALA A 76 -7.61 3.72 -5.40
CA ALA A 76 -7.22 2.33 -5.21
C ALA A 76 -7.90 1.39 -6.22
N LYS A 77 -9.20 1.62 -6.53
CA LYS A 77 -9.94 0.87 -7.55
C LYS A 77 -9.34 1.03 -8.95
N GLN A 78 -8.89 2.23 -9.30
CA GLN A 78 -8.23 2.48 -10.59
C GLN A 78 -6.88 1.78 -10.68
N TYR A 79 -6.09 1.78 -9.59
CA TYR A 79 -4.85 1.02 -9.51
C TYR A 79 -5.08 -0.49 -9.64
N ASP A 80 -6.07 -1.01 -8.91
CA ASP A 80 -6.50 -2.40 -9.01
C ASP A 80 -6.93 -2.75 -10.45
N HIS A 81 -7.56 -1.82 -11.19
CA HIS A 81 -7.91 -2.01 -12.60
C HIS A 81 -6.67 -2.11 -13.49
N TYR A 82 -5.69 -1.20 -13.36
CA TYR A 82 -4.46 -1.26 -14.14
C TYR A 82 -3.70 -2.58 -13.93
N ILE A 83 -3.62 -3.04 -12.69
CA ILE A 83 -2.97 -4.32 -12.39
C ILE A 83 -3.74 -5.50 -12.99
N ARG A 84 -5.08 -5.53 -12.86
CA ARG A 84 -5.88 -6.59 -13.49
C ARG A 84 -5.70 -6.62 -15.00
N THR A 85 -5.71 -5.47 -15.67
CA THR A 85 -5.47 -5.39 -17.12
C THR A 85 -4.08 -5.89 -17.50
N PHE A 86 -3.05 -5.57 -16.72
CA PHE A 86 -1.71 -6.13 -16.94
C PHE A 86 -1.69 -7.66 -16.78
N LEU A 87 -2.35 -8.17 -15.75
CA LEU A 87 -2.42 -9.60 -15.43
C LEU A 87 -3.28 -10.40 -16.43
N GLU A 88 -4.19 -9.78 -17.17
CA GLU A 88 -4.89 -10.43 -18.29
C GLU A 88 -3.91 -10.84 -19.40
N GLY A 89 -2.89 -10.02 -19.66
CA GLY A 89 -1.81 -10.33 -20.61
C GLY A 89 -0.73 -11.24 -20.03
N TYR A 90 -0.47 -11.13 -18.72
CA TYR A 90 0.60 -11.87 -18.03
C TYR A 90 0.13 -12.46 -16.69
N PRO A 91 -0.64 -13.57 -16.68
CA PRO A 91 -1.31 -14.08 -15.48
C PRO A 91 -0.38 -14.50 -14.33
N THR A 92 0.86 -14.87 -14.64
CA THR A 92 1.89 -15.34 -13.70
C THR A 92 2.97 -14.29 -13.41
N ALA A 93 2.75 -13.03 -13.80
CA ALA A 93 3.68 -11.94 -13.58
C ALA A 93 3.91 -11.64 -12.08
N SER A 94 4.83 -10.73 -11.80
CA SER A 94 4.98 -10.12 -10.47
C SER A 94 4.29 -8.76 -10.38
N VAL A 95 3.67 -8.50 -9.24
CA VAL A 95 3.13 -7.20 -8.87
C VAL A 95 3.93 -6.68 -7.66
N VAL A 96 4.50 -5.48 -7.78
CA VAL A 96 5.19 -4.81 -6.66
C VAL A 96 4.38 -3.60 -6.23
N ASN A 97 3.95 -3.58 -4.98
CA ASN A 97 3.23 -2.48 -4.37
C ASN A 97 4.21 -1.67 -3.50
N ILE A 98 4.70 -0.58 -4.07
CA ILE A 98 5.70 0.31 -3.47
C ILE A 98 5.00 1.24 -2.47
N GLY A 99 5.56 1.39 -1.27
CA GLY A 99 5.00 2.22 -0.22
C GLY A 99 3.60 1.75 0.18
N CYS A 100 3.43 0.43 0.27
CA CYS A 100 2.13 -0.22 0.37
C CYS A 100 1.32 0.14 1.63
N GLY A 101 1.95 0.68 2.68
CA GLY A 101 1.29 0.99 3.93
C GLY A 101 0.48 -0.20 4.48
N LEU A 102 -0.78 0.05 4.84
CA LEU A 102 -1.70 -0.98 5.35
C LEU A 102 -2.68 -1.47 4.28
N ASP A 103 -2.31 -1.42 3.00
CA ASP A 103 -3.16 -1.87 1.89
C ASP A 103 -3.37 -3.40 1.89
N HIS A 104 -4.60 -3.82 1.56
CA HIS A 104 -5.06 -5.20 1.37
C HIS A 104 -5.21 -5.59 -0.11
N ARG A 105 -4.50 -4.90 -1.01
CA ARG A 105 -4.63 -5.07 -2.47
C ARG A 105 -4.55 -6.50 -2.93
N PHE A 106 -3.60 -7.29 -2.42
CA PHE A 106 -3.43 -8.69 -2.78
C PHE A 106 -4.77 -9.45 -2.76
N GLU A 107 -5.52 -9.35 -1.67
CA GLU A 107 -6.80 -10.04 -1.49
C GLU A 107 -7.88 -9.57 -2.47
N ARG A 108 -7.84 -8.31 -2.89
CA ARG A 108 -8.83 -7.74 -3.82
C ARG A 108 -8.57 -8.15 -5.26
N ILE A 109 -7.31 -8.32 -5.65
CA ILE A 109 -6.92 -8.53 -7.06
C ILE A 109 -6.46 -9.95 -7.36
N ASP A 110 -6.43 -10.85 -6.37
CA ASP A 110 -5.89 -12.20 -6.52
C ASP A 110 -6.53 -12.98 -7.68
N ASN A 111 -5.68 -13.57 -8.53
CA ASN A 111 -6.07 -14.43 -9.65
C ASN A 111 -5.61 -15.89 -9.47
N GLY A 112 -5.01 -16.22 -8.33
CA GLY A 112 -4.50 -17.57 -8.05
C GLY A 112 -3.08 -17.86 -8.56
N GLN A 113 -2.45 -16.96 -9.31
CA GLN A 113 -1.26 -17.25 -10.13
C GLN A 113 -0.09 -16.28 -9.94
N PHE A 114 -0.32 -14.95 -9.92
CA PHE A 114 0.77 -13.96 -9.81
C PHE A 114 1.47 -14.00 -8.45
N GLN A 115 2.70 -13.49 -8.41
CA GLN A 115 3.44 -13.19 -7.17
C GLN A 115 3.23 -11.73 -6.78
N PHE A 116 2.94 -11.47 -5.51
CA PHE A 116 2.69 -10.13 -4.99
C PHE A 116 3.73 -9.75 -3.95
N TYR A 117 4.32 -8.58 -4.12
CA TYR A 117 5.34 -8.07 -3.22
C TYR A 117 4.89 -6.72 -2.68
N ASP A 118 4.56 -6.67 -1.40
CA ASP A 118 4.47 -5.41 -0.68
C ASP A 118 5.89 -4.95 -0.31
N LEU A 119 6.25 -3.72 -0.69
CA LEU A 119 7.56 -3.12 -0.40
C LEU A 119 7.33 -1.82 0.39
N ASP A 120 7.85 -1.77 1.61
CA ASP A 120 7.78 -0.57 2.45
C ASP A 120 8.85 -0.63 3.54
N LEU A 121 8.99 0.46 4.29
CA LEU A 121 9.94 0.56 5.39
C LEU A 121 9.72 -0.55 6.45
N PRO A 122 10.79 -0.97 7.14
CA PRO A 122 10.72 -2.04 8.14
C PRO A 122 9.62 -1.88 9.19
N ASP A 123 9.36 -0.65 9.63
CA ASP A 123 8.34 -0.31 10.62
C ASP A 123 6.92 -0.67 10.12
N ILE A 124 6.59 -0.34 8.87
CA ILE A 124 5.31 -0.71 8.25
C ILE A 124 5.22 -2.23 8.06
N MET A 125 6.28 -2.86 7.59
CA MET A 125 6.30 -4.32 7.41
C MET A 125 6.14 -5.07 8.73
N ASN A 126 6.74 -4.57 9.82
CA ASN A 126 6.58 -5.15 11.15
C ASN A 126 5.11 -5.11 11.63
N ILE A 127 4.38 -4.05 11.29
CA ILE A 127 2.94 -3.96 11.56
C ILE A 127 2.15 -4.93 10.67
N LYS A 128 2.37 -4.90 9.35
CA LYS A 128 1.66 -5.76 8.39
C LYS A 128 1.83 -7.24 8.73
N LYS A 129 3.05 -7.68 9.09
CA LYS A 129 3.32 -9.08 9.45
C LYS A 129 2.46 -9.58 10.61
N GLN A 130 2.07 -8.68 11.53
CA GLN A 130 1.20 -9.02 12.66
C GLN A 130 -0.28 -9.00 12.30
N LEU A 131 -0.70 -8.12 11.39
CA LEU A 131 -2.10 -7.96 10.98
C LEU A 131 -2.50 -8.99 9.91
N PHE A 132 -1.66 -9.20 8.91
CA PHE A 132 -1.87 -10.13 7.80
C PHE A 132 -0.52 -10.67 7.29
N PRO A 133 -0.04 -11.80 7.84
CA PRO A 133 1.29 -12.33 7.57
C PRO A 133 1.46 -12.78 6.11
N PRO A 134 2.69 -12.69 5.56
CA PRO A 134 2.97 -13.19 4.22
C PRO A 134 2.75 -14.70 4.14
N GLN A 135 2.12 -15.16 3.05
CA GLN A 135 1.86 -16.58 2.82
C GLN A 135 1.73 -16.88 1.32
N GLY A 136 2.37 -17.98 0.88
CA GLY A 136 2.24 -18.48 -0.48
C GLY A 136 2.78 -17.50 -1.51
N ARG A 137 1.88 -16.83 -2.25
CA ARG A 137 2.19 -15.87 -3.32
C ARG A 137 2.27 -14.42 -2.83
N TYR A 138 1.97 -14.17 -1.56
CA TYR A 138 2.05 -12.87 -0.94
C TYR A 138 3.32 -12.73 -0.12
N HIS A 139 4.16 -11.78 -0.52
CA HIS A 139 5.48 -11.48 0.04
C HIS A 139 5.51 -10.06 0.61
N GLN A 140 6.35 -9.86 1.62
CA GLN A 140 6.57 -8.58 2.29
C GLN A 140 8.08 -8.31 2.33
N ILE A 141 8.50 -7.19 1.74
CA ILE A 141 9.90 -6.74 1.68
C ILE A 141 10.04 -5.50 2.57
N ALA A 142 10.83 -5.64 3.64
CA ALA A 142 11.07 -4.64 4.67
C ALA A 142 12.29 -3.78 4.34
N GLN A 143 12.12 -2.81 3.45
CA GLN A 143 13.23 -2.07 2.87
C GLN A 143 12.78 -0.75 2.24
N SER A 144 13.66 0.25 2.20
CA SER A 144 13.41 1.44 1.39
C SER A 144 13.38 1.11 -0.10
N VAL A 145 12.45 1.71 -0.85
CA VAL A 145 12.40 1.53 -2.32
C VAL A 145 13.70 1.99 -3.01
N PHE A 146 14.44 2.90 -2.39
CA PHE A 146 15.69 3.45 -2.93
C PHE A 146 16.94 2.63 -2.59
N GLU A 147 16.83 1.64 -1.70
CA GLU A 147 17.87 0.63 -1.48
C GLU A 147 17.62 -0.48 -2.49
N LEU A 148 18.35 -0.51 -3.61
CA LEU A 148 17.88 -1.21 -4.82
C LEU A 148 18.06 -2.74 -4.81
N ASP A 149 18.63 -3.34 -3.77
CA ASP A 149 18.85 -4.80 -3.67
C ASP A 149 17.55 -5.61 -3.54
N TRP A 150 16.42 -4.99 -3.17
CA TRP A 150 15.11 -5.64 -3.25
C TRP A 150 14.75 -6.11 -4.67
N LEU A 151 15.30 -5.48 -5.70
CA LEU A 151 15.10 -5.86 -7.11
C LEU A 151 15.55 -7.30 -7.40
N GLU A 152 16.51 -7.83 -6.64
CA GLU A 152 16.99 -9.21 -6.77
C GLU A 152 15.99 -10.23 -6.24
N GLN A 153 15.07 -9.81 -5.35
CA GLN A 153 14.04 -10.67 -4.76
C GLN A 153 12.87 -10.92 -5.73
N ILE A 154 12.74 -10.10 -6.78
CA ILE A 154 11.66 -10.21 -7.77
C ILE A 154 12.09 -11.15 -8.90
N ASN A 155 11.65 -12.41 -8.81
CA ASN A 155 11.94 -13.43 -9.80
C ASN A 155 10.80 -13.58 -10.82
N SER A 156 10.70 -12.65 -11.77
CA SER A 156 9.75 -12.73 -12.87
C SER A 156 10.24 -11.97 -14.10
N GLU A 157 9.88 -12.47 -15.29
CA GLU A 157 10.16 -11.81 -16.57
C GLU A 157 9.30 -10.56 -16.78
N ARG A 158 8.06 -10.58 -16.26
CA ARG A 158 7.07 -9.51 -16.40
C ARG A 158 6.73 -8.96 -15.03
N VAL A 159 6.83 -7.65 -14.90
CA VAL A 159 6.54 -6.95 -13.64
C VAL A 159 5.70 -5.71 -13.90
N ILE A 160 4.68 -5.53 -13.08
CA ILE A 160 4.02 -4.25 -12.89
C ILE A 160 4.33 -3.75 -11.48
N LEU A 161 4.75 -2.50 -11.40
CA LEU A 161 5.00 -1.79 -10.16
C LEU A 161 3.93 -0.73 -10.00
N VAL A 162 3.43 -0.58 -8.78
CA VAL A 162 2.51 0.48 -8.42
C VAL A 162 3.06 1.27 -7.24
N ALA A 163 3.04 2.59 -7.35
CA ALA A 163 3.41 3.52 -6.29
C ALA A 163 2.22 4.46 -6.07
N GLU A 164 1.33 4.10 -5.16
CA GLU A 164 0.13 4.89 -4.83
C GLU A 164 0.42 5.82 -3.65
N GLY A 165 0.47 7.12 -3.90
CA GLY A 165 0.69 8.15 -2.88
C GLY A 165 2.13 8.17 -2.35
N VAL A 166 3.13 7.81 -3.17
CA VAL A 166 4.53 7.66 -2.74
C VAL A 166 5.42 8.79 -3.26
N PHE A 167 5.62 8.87 -4.58
CA PHE A 167 6.70 9.69 -5.16
C PHE A 167 6.54 11.20 -4.96
N MET A 168 5.35 11.68 -4.61
CA MET A 168 5.10 13.08 -4.24
C MET A 168 5.88 13.55 -3.00
N TYR A 169 6.39 12.62 -2.19
CA TYR A 169 7.18 12.90 -0.99
C TYR A 169 8.68 12.63 -1.18
N CYS A 170 9.10 12.20 -2.37
CA CYS A 170 10.46 11.74 -2.64
C CYS A 170 11.26 12.79 -3.41
N ALA A 171 12.59 12.77 -3.26
CA ALA A 171 13.45 13.62 -4.07
C ALA A 171 13.43 13.16 -5.53
N GLU A 172 13.36 14.13 -6.46
CA GLU A 172 13.32 13.86 -7.90
C GLU A 172 14.51 13.00 -8.37
N ALA A 173 15.71 13.24 -7.82
CA ALA A 173 16.91 12.49 -8.16
C ALA A 173 16.81 11.00 -7.77
N ASP A 174 16.19 10.70 -6.63
CA ASP A 174 16.01 9.33 -6.15
C ASP A 174 14.99 8.60 -7.00
N VAL A 175 13.87 9.27 -7.34
CA VAL A 175 12.86 8.71 -8.25
C VAL A 175 13.46 8.43 -9.61
N LYS A 176 14.23 9.37 -10.20
CA LYS A 176 14.92 9.13 -11.48
C LYS A 176 15.87 7.93 -11.42
N SER A 177 16.64 7.81 -10.33
CA SER A 177 17.58 6.70 -10.15
C SER A 177 16.85 5.36 -10.05
N LEU A 178 15.73 5.32 -9.33
CA LEU A 178 14.85 4.16 -9.27
C LEU A 178 14.31 3.77 -10.66
N LEU A 179 13.81 4.74 -11.44
CA LEU A 179 13.29 4.46 -12.79
C LEU A 179 14.35 3.85 -13.72
N LEU A 180 15.57 4.37 -13.68
CA LEU A 180 16.70 3.84 -14.44
C LEU A 180 17.08 2.42 -13.99
N ALA A 181 17.06 2.16 -12.68
CA ALA A 181 17.33 0.84 -12.14
C ALA A 181 16.26 -0.20 -12.54
N LEU A 182 14.98 0.18 -12.51
CA LEU A 182 13.88 -0.66 -12.97
C LEU A 182 14.03 -1.03 -14.45
N GLN A 183 14.35 -0.05 -15.30
CA GLN A 183 14.61 -0.27 -16.72
C GLN A 183 15.81 -1.21 -16.97
N ALA A 184 16.88 -1.06 -16.18
CA ALA A 184 18.07 -1.91 -16.32
C ALA A 184 17.82 -3.35 -15.85
N ARG A 185 16.95 -3.54 -14.84
CA ARG A 185 16.70 -4.84 -14.21
C ARG A 185 15.67 -5.70 -14.93
N PHE A 186 14.61 -5.09 -15.44
CA PHE A 186 13.44 -5.82 -15.95
C PHE A 186 13.24 -5.61 -17.44
N GLN A 187 12.72 -6.64 -18.11
CA GLN A 187 12.36 -6.55 -19.51
C GLN A 187 10.95 -5.96 -19.65
N GLN A 188 10.87 -4.70 -20.09
CA GLN A 188 9.60 -3.96 -20.26
C GLN A 188 8.76 -3.89 -18.96
N PRO A 189 9.29 -3.32 -17.87
CA PRO A 189 8.50 -3.10 -16.66
C PRO A 189 7.38 -2.08 -16.93
N GLU A 190 6.21 -2.31 -16.33
CA GLU A 190 5.16 -1.30 -16.25
C GLU A 190 5.18 -0.65 -14.87
N LEU A 191 5.03 0.67 -14.82
CA LEU A 191 4.99 1.43 -13.56
C LEU A 191 3.78 2.37 -13.58
N VAL A 192 2.96 2.28 -12.54
CA VAL A 192 1.80 3.16 -12.32
C VAL A 192 2.05 4.00 -11.08
N PHE A 193 1.98 5.31 -11.20
CA PHE A 193 2.16 6.25 -10.10
C PHE A 193 1.41 7.55 -10.37
N GLU A 194 1.10 8.33 -9.32
CA GLU A 194 0.50 9.64 -9.49
C GLU A 194 1.54 10.71 -9.76
N VAL A 195 1.16 11.66 -10.61
CA VAL A 195 1.88 12.92 -10.80
C VAL A 195 1.09 14.05 -10.17
N PHE A 196 1.79 14.86 -9.39
CA PHE A 196 1.23 16.06 -8.78
C PHE A 196 1.90 17.30 -9.37
N ASN A 197 1.11 18.34 -9.58
CA ASN A 197 1.66 19.63 -9.91
C ASN A 197 2.17 20.28 -8.62
N SER A 198 3.41 20.76 -8.62
CA SER A 198 4.06 21.36 -7.44
C SER A 198 3.27 22.50 -6.81
N LYS A 199 2.46 23.22 -7.59
CA LYS A 199 1.55 24.27 -7.09
C LYS A 199 0.47 23.77 -6.13
N TRP A 200 0.23 22.46 -6.08
CA TRP A 200 -0.85 21.83 -5.32
C TRP A 200 -0.32 21.19 -4.02
N LEU A 201 1.01 21.09 -3.87
CA LEU A 201 1.69 20.55 -2.70
C LEU A 201 2.17 21.64 -1.73
N GLN A 202 2.20 22.90 -2.18
CA GLN A 202 2.47 24.06 -1.32
C GLN A 202 1.13 24.59 -0.80
N GLY A 203 0.79 24.21 0.43
CA GLY A 203 -0.31 24.80 1.20
C GLY A 203 0.10 26.11 1.84
#